data_AF-A0A2V5V381-F1
#
_entry.id   AF-A0A2V5V381-F1
#
_cell.length_a   1.000
_cell.length_b   1.000
_cell.length_c   1.000
_cell.angle_alpha   90.00
_cell.angle_beta   90.00
_cell.angle_gamma   90.00
#
_symmetry.space_group_name_H-M   'P 1'
#
loop_
_entity.id
_entity.type
_entity.pdbx_description
1 polymer ?
#
loop_
_entity_poly.entity_id
_entity_poly.type
_entity_poly.pdbx_seq_one_letter_code
_entity_poly.pdbx_strand_id
1 'polypeptide(L)'
;MATVVAIIASMVAANATQTITAPNAAFISYSLAPGTDSAPITPATSRSVLVMGCETGFGDEGVGQVSLLHVPSTKMVWVGLDSEYPAAIVSSDSGAPGTHIVWIDLAHTVDIQTASADTIRVHNGSAGTRVGNVTLIW
;
A
#
# COMPACT_ATOMS: atom_id res chain seq x y z
N MET A 1 -34.31 -17.21 38.31
CA MET A 1 -33.07 -17.57 37.56
C MET A 1 -32.99 -16.92 36.19
N ALA A 2 -34.07 -16.86 35.40
CA ALA A 2 -34.07 -16.22 34.06
C ALA A 2 -33.61 -14.74 34.07
N THR A 3 -34.00 -13.96 35.08
CA THR A 3 -33.64 -12.54 35.23
C THR A 3 -32.15 -12.33 35.47
N VAL A 4 -31.50 -13.23 36.22
CA VAL A 4 -30.06 -13.17 36.48
C VAL A 4 -29.27 -13.48 35.21
N VAL A 5 -29.73 -14.44 34.42
CA VAL A 5 -29.12 -14.80 33.13
C VAL A 5 -29.23 -13.64 32.13
N ALA A 6 -30.38 -12.96 32.07
CA ALA A 6 -30.58 -11.81 31.19
C ALA A 6 -29.65 -10.64 31.53
N ILE A 7 -29.47 -10.33 32.83
CA ILE A 7 -28.57 -9.28 33.30
C ILE A 7 -27.12 -9.61 32.94
N ILE A 8 -26.68 -10.84 33.20
CA ILE A 8 -25.31 -11.29 32.87
C ILE A 8 -25.07 -11.24 31.35
N ALA A 9 -26.01 -11.71 30.54
CA ALA A 9 -25.89 -11.66 29.08
C ALA A 9 -25.79 -10.22 28.55
N SER A 10 -26.56 -9.29 29.11
CA SER A 10 -26.51 -7.87 28.71
C SER A 10 -25.21 -7.17 29.11
N MET A 11 -24.63 -7.50 30.27
CA MET A 11 -23.33 -6.96 30.70
C MET A 11 -22.19 -7.48 29.82
N VAL A 12 -22.23 -8.76 29.44
CA VAL A 12 -21.23 -9.32 28.52
C VAL A 12 -21.36 -8.70 27.12
N ALA A 13 -22.57 -8.49 26.62
CA ALA A 13 -22.79 -7.83 25.33
C ALA A 13 -22.39 -6.35 25.35
N ALA A 14 -22.61 -5.63 26.45
CA ALA A 14 -22.19 -4.23 26.62
C ALA A 14 -20.66 -4.09 26.74
N ASN A 15 -20.01 -5.04 27.44
CA ASN A 15 -18.54 -5.10 27.55
C ASN A 15 -17.86 -5.70 26.32
N ALA A 16 -18.61 -6.39 25.44
CA ALA A 16 -18.15 -6.87 24.14
C ALA A 16 -18.22 -5.78 23.05
N THR A 17 -18.12 -4.50 23.44
CA THR A 17 -17.77 -3.45 22.50
C THR A 17 -16.36 -3.75 22.00
N GLN A 18 -16.28 -4.48 20.89
CA GLN A 18 -15.04 -4.73 20.20
C GLN A 18 -14.56 -3.36 19.72
N THR A 19 -13.54 -2.82 20.38
CA THR A 19 -12.78 -1.70 19.81
C THR A 19 -12.20 -2.20 18.51
N ILE A 20 -12.89 -1.95 17.40
CA ILE A 20 -12.27 -2.01 16.08
C ILE A 20 -11.38 -0.77 16.07
N THR A 21 -10.15 -0.95 16.55
CA THR A 21 -9.05 -0.02 16.30
C THR A 21 -9.11 0.28 14.81
N ALA A 22 -9.13 1.56 14.43
CA ALA A 22 -9.15 1.99 13.03
C ALA A 22 -8.20 1.08 12.23
N PRO A 23 -8.61 0.55 11.07
CA PRO A 23 -7.78 -0.40 10.35
C PRO A 23 -6.41 0.21 10.19
N ASN A 24 -5.42 -0.51 10.72
CA ASN A 24 -4.00 -0.27 10.58
C ASN A 24 -3.54 -0.51 9.13
N ALA A 25 -4.43 -0.25 8.17
CA ALA A 25 -4.25 -0.53 6.78
C ALA A 25 -5.12 0.36 5.89
N ALA A 26 -4.62 0.64 4.69
CA ALA A 26 -5.38 1.26 3.60
C ALA A 26 -5.30 0.38 2.36
N PHE A 27 -6.40 0.28 1.63
CA PHE A 27 -6.49 -0.42 0.36
C PHE A 27 -6.95 0.57 -0.71
N ILE A 28 -6.09 0.84 -1.68
CA ILE A 28 -6.34 1.82 -2.76
C ILE A 28 -6.34 1.07 -4.09
N SER A 29 -7.50 0.96 -4.74
CA SER A 29 -7.60 0.44 -6.11
C SER A 29 -7.23 1.49 -7.15
N TYR A 30 -6.67 1.06 -8.28
CA TYR A 30 -6.38 1.92 -9.42
C TYR A 30 -6.83 1.30 -10.75
N SER A 31 -7.08 2.17 -11.73
CA SER A 31 -7.25 1.83 -13.15
C SER A 31 -6.63 2.97 -13.94
N LEU A 32 -5.44 2.75 -14.51
CA LEU A 32 -4.60 3.79 -15.08
C LEU A 32 -4.44 3.60 -16.58
N ALA A 33 -4.70 4.66 -17.35
CA ALA A 33 -4.34 4.70 -18.77
C ALA A 33 -2.81 4.70 -18.95
N PRO A 34 -2.30 4.36 -20.15
CA PRO A 34 -0.87 4.42 -20.45
C PRO A 34 -0.26 5.78 -20.12
N GLY A 35 0.88 5.77 -19.43
CA GLY A 35 1.64 6.97 -19.04
C GLY A 35 1.01 7.80 -17.91
N THR A 36 -0.07 7.33 -17.28
CA THR A 36 -0.77 8.09 -16.22
C THR A 36 -0.38 7.64 -14.82
N ASP A 37 -0.57 8.56 -13.86
CA ASP A 37 -0.33 8.35 -12.45
C ASP A 37 -1.64 8.22 -11.67
N SER A 38 -1.63 7.47 -10.57
CA SER A 38 -2.70 7.50 -9.57
C SER A 38 -2.76 8.85 -8.83
N ALA A 39 -3.83 9.05 -8.07
CA ALA A 39 -3.83 10.06 -7.03
C ALA A 39 -2.68 9.79 -6.03
N PRO A 40 -2.09 10.84 -5.41
CA PRO A 40 -1.09 10.68 -4.37
C PRO A 40 -1.63 9.90 -3.16
N ILE A 41 -0.81 9.00 -2.62
CA ILE A 41 -1.08 8.20 -1.44
C ILE A 41 -0.12 8.67 -0.35
N THR A 42 -0.62 9.01 0.84
CA THR A 42 0.19 9.43 1.98
C THR A 42 0.44 8.26 2.92
N PRO A 43 1.67 7.71 3.00
CA PRO A 43 1.99 6.68 4.00
C PRO A 43 1.95 7.25 5.42
N ALA A 44 1.63 6.40 6.40
CA ALA A 44 1.69 6.78 7.80
C ALA A 44 3.10 7.27 8.19
N THR A 45 3.17 8.37 8.93
CA THR A 45 4.41 9.04 9.33
C THR A 45 5.01 8.46 10.60
N SER A 46 6.34 8.57 10.71
CA SER A 46 7.11 8.22 11.92
C SER A 46 6.90 6.79 12.43
N ARG A 47 6.62 5.86 11.51
CA ARG A 47 6.50 4.42 11.75
C ARG A 47 6.82 3.64 10.47
N SER A 48 7.12 2.36 10.62
CA SER A 48 7.27 1.45 9.47
C SER A 48 5.91 1.18 8.84
N VAL A 49 5.83 1.23 7.52
CA VAL A 49 4.66 0.91 6.72
C VAL A 49 5.03 -0.18 5.73
N LEU A 50 4.33 -1.32 5.75
CA LEU A 50 4.43 -2.28 4.65
C LEU A 50 3.56 -1.78 3.51
N VAL A 51 4.17 -1.51 2.35
CA VAL A 51 3.49 -1.14 1.10
C VAL A 51 3.58 -2.33 0.17
N MET A 52 2.43 -2.84 -0.27
CA MET A 52 2.31 -3.94 -1.23
C MET A 52 1.49 -3.45 -2.42
N GLY A 53 2.05 -3.51 -3.62
CA GLY A 53 1.29 -3.30 -4.85
C GLY A 53 1.01 -4.63 -5.54
N CYS A 54 -0.15 -4.71 -6.17
CA CYS A 54 -0.57 -5.84 -6.96
C CYS A 54 -1.14 -5.30 -8.27
N GLU A 55 -0.57 -5.72 -9.40
CA GLU A 55 -1.16 -5.56 -10.73
C GLU A 55 -1.97 -6.84 -11.03
N THR A 56 -3.20 -6.66 -11.49
CA THR A 56 -4.18 -7.75 -11.70
C THR A 56 -4.67 -7.84 -13.14
N GLY A 57 -4.09 -7.03 -14.03
CA GLY A 57 -4.42 -6.99 -15.44
C GLY A 57 -3.82 -8.19 -16.16
N PHE A 58 -4.61 -8.76 -17.06
CA PHE A 58 -4.21 -9.96 -17.78
C PHE A 58 -2.92 -9.76 -18.57
N GLY A 59 -1.93 -10.63 -18.33
CA GLY A 59 -0.68 -10.71 -19.08
C GLY A 59 0.52 -10.01 -18.43
N ASP A 60 0.32 -9.23 -17.37
CA ASP A 60 1.40 -8.60 -16.60
C ASP A 60 1.16 -8.64 -15.08
N GLU A 61 0.41 -9.65 -14.63
CA GLU A 61 0.08 -9.82 -13.22
C GLU A 61 1.35 -9.90 -12.37
N GLY A 62 1.37 -9.19 -11.25
CA GLY A 62 2.55 -9.13 -10.40
C GLY A 62 2.26 -8.63 -9.00
N VAL A 63 3.20 -8.90 -8.10
CA VAL A 63 3.17 -8.39 -6.73
C VAL A 63 4.56 -7.91 -6.36
N GLY A 64 4.65 -6.67 -5.89
CA GLY A 64 5.86 -6.07 -5.35
C GLY A 64 5.60 -5.46 -3.98
N GLN A 65 6.63 -5.39 -3.14
CA GLN A 65 6.46 -4.90 -1.78
C GLN A 65 7.71 -4.26 -1.17
N VAL A 66 7.50 -3.26 -0.33
CA VAL A 66 8.56 -2.61 0.47
C VAL A 66 8.10 -2.35 1.90
N SER A 67 9.05 -2.44 2.83
CA SER A 67 8.96 -1.73 4.11
C SER A 67 9.41 -0.30 3.88
N LEU A 68 8.55 0.66 4.20
CA LEU A 68 8.74 2.08 3.95
C LEU A 68 8.70 2.88 5.25
N LEU A 69 9.66 3.78 5.44
CA LEU A 69 9.66 4.81 6.46
C LEU A 69 9.44 6.17 5.80
N HIS A 70 8.38 6.86 6.18
CA HIS A 70 8.11 8.22 5.77
C HIS A 70 8.71 9.20 6.80
N VAL A 71 9.72 9.97 6.39
CA VAL A 71 10.29 11.10 7.15
C VAL A 71 9.64 12.41 6.65
N PRO A 72 8.72 13.02 7.41
CA PRO A 72 7.89 14.13 6.96
C PRO A 72 8.70 15.26 6.30
N SER A 73 8.19 15.72 5.15
CA SER A 73 8.70 16.83 4.33
C SER A 73 10.17 16.70 3.92
N THR A 74 10.77 15.52 4.09
CA THR A 74 12.19 15.29 3.84
C THR A 74 12.36 14.23 2.77
N LYS A 75 11.93 12.99 3.06
CA LYS A 75 12.14 11.84 2.17
C LYS A 75 11.37 10.61 2.64
N MET A 76 11.35 9.61 1.77
CA MET A 76 11.02 8.24 2.12
C MET A 76 12.28 7.39 2.09
N VAL A 77 12.32 6.37 2.94
CA VAL A 77 13.36 5.33 2.96
C VAL A 77 12.65 4.00 2.77
N TRP A 78 13.17 3.12 1.92
CA TRP A 78 12.54 1.83 1.67
C TRP A 78 13.53 0.69 1.47
N VAL A 79 13.05 -0.51 1.75
CA VAL A 79 13.70 -1.78 1.42
C VAL A 79 12.64 -2.83 1.15
N GLY A 80 12.83 -3.65 0.12
CA GLY A 80 11.87 -4.67 -0.25
C GLY A 80 12.28 -5.50 -1.46
N LEU A 81 11.27 -5.93 -2.21
CA LEU A 81 11.41 -6.83 -3.34
C LEU A 81 10.50 -6.36 -4.48
N ASP A 82 11.09 -6.15 -5.65
CA ASP A 82 10.36 -5.96 -6.91
C ASP A 82 9.58 -7.21 -7.30
N SER A 83 8.54 -7.00 -8.11
CA SER A 83 7.78 -8.07 -8.75
C SER A 83 8.63 -9.00 -9.62
N GLU A 84 8.06 -10.16 -9.93
CA GLU A 84 8.72 -11.29 -10.57
C GLU A 84 9.33 -10.96 -11.96
N TYR A 85 10.34 -11.73 -12.38
CA TYR A 85 10.94 -11.76 -13.74
C TYR A 85 11.97 -10.68 -14.18
N PRO A 86 13.15 -10.56 -13.50
CA PRO A 86 13.50 -11.22 -12.26
C PRO A 86 13.17 -10.35 -11.05
N ALA A 87 12.70 -10.98 -9.98
CA ALA A 87 12.58 -10.31 -8.69
C ALA A 87 13.97 -9.85 -8.21
N ALA A 88 14.06 -8.62 -7.73
CA ALA A 88 15.29 -8.02 -7.21
C ALA A 88 15.02 -7.31 -5.89
N ILE A 89 16.04 -7.27 -5.02
CA ILE A 89 15.98 -6.45 -3.82
C ILE A 89 16.06 -4.99 -4.25
N VAL A 90 15.06 -4.20 -3.85
CA VAL A 90 15.05 -2.75 -4.04
C VAL A 90 15.24 -2.07 -2.69
N SER A 91 16.18 -1.12 -2.62
CA SER A 91 16.33 -0.26 -1.44
C SER A 91 16.95 1.08 -1.81
N SER A 92 16.43 2.15 -1.22
CA SER A 92 16.95 3.50 -1.40
C SER A 92 16.30 4.48 -0.42
N ASP A 93 16.62 5.77 -0.60
CA ASP A 93 15.87 6.87 -0.02
C ASP A 93 15.78 8.05 -1.00
N SER A 94 14.63 8.73 -1.02
CA SER A 94 14.42 9.90 -1.88
C SER A 94 13.21 10.71 -1.44
N GLY A 95 13.25 12.02 -1.68
CA GLY A 95 12.08 12.90 -1.67
C GLY A 95 11.76 13.50 -3.05
N ALA A 96 12.52 13.14 -4.09
CA ALA A 96 12.36 13.65 -5.43
C ALA A 96 11.21 12.90 -6.15
N PRO A 97 10.23 13.60 -6.74
CA PRO A 97 9.16 12.95 -7.51
C PRO A 97 9.69 12.08 -8.66
N GLY A 98 9.02 10.95 -8.91
CA GLY A 98 9.39 10.02 -9.97
C GLY A 98 10.53 9.07 -9.60
N THR A 99 10.94 9.01 -8.33
CA THR A 99 11.92 8.01 -7.90
C THR A 99 11.21 6.67 -7.73
N HIS A 100 11.66 5.68 -8.49
CA HIS A 100 11.22 4.29 -8.39
C HIS A 100 11.36 3.74 -6.96
N ILE A 101 10.28 3.15 -6.44
CA ILE A 101 10.27 2.47 -5.14
C ILE A 101 10.16 0.96 -5.32
N VAL A 102 9.21 0.49 -6.13
CA VAL A 102 8.98 -0.94 -6.36
C VAL A 102 8.13 -1.21 -7.60
N TRP A 103 8.54 -2.19 -8.41
CA TRP A 103 7.76 -2.71 -9.53
C TRP A 103 6.68 -3.65 -9.02
N ILE A 104 5.47 -3.55 -9.57
CA ILE A 104 4.30 -4.30 -9.09
C ILE A 104 3.63 -5.14 -10.18
N ASP A 105 4.21 -5.20 -11.38
CA ASP A 105 3.78 -5.98 -12.54
C ASP A 105 4.90 -6.89 -13.04
N LEU A 106 4.58 -7.92 -13.82
CA LEU A 106 5.56 -8.87 -14.35
C LEU A 106 6.63 -8.22 -15.24
N ALA A 107 6.26 -7.18 -16.01
CA ALA A 107 7.13 -6.58 -17.01
C ALA A 107 7.94 -5.39 -16.50
N HIS A 108 7.84 -5.05 -15.22
CA HIS A 108 8.47 -3.87 -14.61
C HIS A 108 8.11 -2.58 -15.35
N THR A 109 6.82 -2.41 -15.60
CA THR A 109 6.23 -1.23 -16.26
C THR A 109 5.21 -0.51 -15.41
N VAL A 110 4.74 -1.09 -14.31
CA VAL A 110 3.87 -0.46 -13.33
C VAL A 110 4.66 -0.27 -12.04
N ASP A 111 4.91 0.99 -11.72
CA ASP A 111 5.81 1.41 -10.65
C ASP A 111 5.04 2.01 -9.49
N ILE A 112 5.39 1.69 -8.25
CA ILE A 112 5.14 2.59 -7.14
C ILE A 112 6.34 3.52 -7.07
N GLN A 113 6.11 4.82 -7.23
CA GLN A 113 7.17 5.82 -7.17
C GLN A 113 6.84 6.93 -6.17
N THR A 114 7.85 7.65 -5.72
CA THR A 114 7.63 8.89 -4.98
C THR A 114 6.84 9.89 -5.84
N ALA A 115 5.78 10.46 -5.27
CA ALA A 115 5.03 11.56 -5.87
C ALA A 115 5.53 12.92 -5.33
N SER A 116 5.99 12.92 -4.08
CA SER A 116 6.67 14.03 -3.41
C SER A 116 7.52 13.48 -2.26
N ALA A 117 8.09 14.36 -1.44
CA ALA A 117 8.73 13.96 -0.18
C ALA A 117 7.76 13.30 0.82
N ASP A 118 6.44 13.51 0.66
CA ASP A 118 5.40 13.09 1.60
C ASP A 118 4.43 12.04 1.05
N THR A 119 4.47 11.77 -0.26
CA THR A 119 3.49 10.91 -0.92
C THR A 119 4.13 9.98 -1.94
N ILE A 120 3.50 8.82 -2.14
CA ILE A 120 3.78 7.88 -3.23
C ILE A 120 2.64 7.93 -4.25
N ARG A 121 2.85 7.34 -5.42
CA ARG A 121 1.82 7.13 -6.45
C ARG A 121 2.13 5.86 -7.23
N VAL A 122 1.10 5.30 -7.86
CA VAL A 122 1.28 4.27 -8.89
C VAL A 122 1.45 4.96 -10.23
N HIS A 123 2.43 4.55 -11.02
CA HIS A 123 2.69 5.00 -12.37
C HIS A 123 2.54 3.84 -13.34
N ASN A 124 1.73 4.02 -14.37
CA ASN A 124 1.63 3.07 -15.46
C ASN A 124 2.55 3.50 -16.62
N GLY A 125 3.76 2.97 -16.66
CA GLY A 125 4.70 3.14 -17.77
C GLY A 125 4.45 2.19 -18.94
N SER A 126 3.47 1.30 -18.84
CA SER A 126 3.12 0.35 -19.91
C SER A 126 2.34 1.01 -21.05
N ALA A 127 2.23 0.31 -22.19
CA ALA A 127 1.42 0.75 -23.33
C ALA A 127 -0.09 0.45 -23.18
N GLY A 128 -0.48 -0.31 -22.14
CA GLY A 128 -1.85 -0.75 -21.89
C GLY A 128 -2.49 -0.05 -20.70
N THR A 129 -3.82 -0.17 -20.57
CA THR A 129 -4.48 0.20 -19.30
C THR A 129 -4.15 -0.85 -18.25
N ARG A 130 -3.75 -0.42 -17.06
CA ARG A 130 -3.38 -1.30 -15.94
C ARG A 130 -4.32 -1.13 -14.77
N VAL A 131 -4.65 -2.24 -14.12
CA VAL A 131 -5.61 -2.29 -13.03
C VAL A 131 -5.04 -3.09 -11.86
N GLY A 132 -5.33 -2.64 -10.65
CA GLY A 132 -4.79 -3.29 -9.48
C GLY A 132 -5.03 -2.49 -8.21
N ASN A 133 -4.17 -2.69 -7.23
CA ASN A 133 -4.29 -2.03 -5.93
C ASN A 133 -2.95 -1.83 -5.24
N VAL A 134 -2.93 -0.89 -4.30
CA VAL A 134 -1.87 -0.71 -3.30
C VAL A 134 -2.48 -0.92 -1.92
N THR A 135 -1.84 -1.78 -1.12
CA THR A 135 -2.18 -2.03 0.28
C THR A 135 -1.07 -1.48 1.16
N LEU A 136 -1.43 -0.66 2.13
CA LEU A 136 -0.51 -0.13 3.15
C LEU A 136 -0.91 -0.76 4.49
N ILE A 137 0.04 -1.19 5.32
CA ILE A 137 -0.18 -1.76 6.66
C ILE A 137 0.80 -1.12 7.68
N TRP A 138 0.34 -0.66 8.85
CA TRP A 138 1.15 0.09 9.84
C TRP A 138 0.65 0.02 11.30
#